data_AF-A0A848X7J7-F1
#
_entry.id   AF-A0A848X7J7-F1
#
_cell.length_a   1.000
_cell.length_b   1.000
_cell.length_c   1.000
_cell.angle_alpha   90.00
_cell.angle_beta   90.00
_cell.angle_gamma   90.00
#
_symmetry.space_group_name_H-M   'P 1'
#
loop_
_entity.id
_entity.type
_entity.pdbx_description
1 polymer ?
#
loop_
_entity_poly.entity_id
_entity_poly.type
_entity_poly.pdbx_seq_one_letter_code
_entity_poly.pdbx_strand_id
1 'polypeptide(L)'
;MRAAPGLTLTALVLIACQPGSDRVRVDVTFTDETSSEALDGRLILIFSQRDEGEPRFHVTDGAAAQPVFGIDVEAWSPSEAATFNDSVFGFPVGNLGALPEGTYRVQAILNRYQTFSRSDGHTVKLPPDRGEGQQWARKPGNLYSEPVEVTVGSSASELSLTLDQVIPELPDPATLETEWVKFVRIRSELLSDFWGTDMYLGAWVLLPQGWAEHPEARYPLAIWHGHFPAEFSAMRTEAPDTTQPCVYSARFDLDCYNQIQEQYQHELYQQWTSPDFPRHLVVEIQHPTPFYDDSYAVNSANNGPYGDAIMQELIPEIERRYRGIGEGWARFAYGGSTGGWEAMAVQVLYPDDFNGAFVACPDPIDFRAYTVVDLYEDDNAYWIDAPFKRTPRPGRRDYLGHVDRTLEESNHLELVLGTKTRSGQQWDVWESVYSPVGDDGYPRRIWDKVTGEIDHEVAEYWRENYDLTHILRRDWETLGPKLEGKLHI
;
A
#
# COMPACT_ATOMS: atom_id res chain seq x y z
N MET A 1 -89.16 -15.63 -2.59
CA MET A 1 -88.09 -16.17 -1.72
C MET A 1 -87.05 -16.86 -2.59
N ARG A 2 -85.77 -16.71 -2.22
CA ARG A 2 -84.52 -17.25 -2.82
C ARG A 2 -83.96 -16.42 -3.98
N ALA A 3 -82.67 -16.12 -4.06
CA ALA A 3 -81.57 -15.82 -3.13
C ALA A 3 -80.43 -15.30 -4.05
N ALA A 4 -79.78 -14.19 -3.72
CA ALA A 4 -78.69 -13.62 -4.50
C ALA A 4 -77.37 -14.39 -4.26
N PRO A 5 -76.45 -14.50 -5.23
CA PRO A 5 -75.16 -15.13 -5.03
C PRO A 5 -74.18 -14.15 -4.38
N GLY A 6 -73.52 -14.62 -3.31
CA GLY A 6 -72.53 -13.86 -2.55
C GLY A 6 -71.18 -13.77 -3.26
N LEU A 7 -70.63 -12.55 -3.30
CA LEU A 7 -69.28 -12.25 -3.73
C LEU A 7 -68.31 -12.69 -2.63
N THR A 8 -67.37 -13.60 -2.94
CA THR A 8 -66.35 -14.05 -1.97
C THR A 8 -65.08 -13.25 -2.23
N LEU A 9 -64.71 -12.38 -1.28
CA LEU A 9 -63.50 -11.57 -1.33
C LEU A 9 -62.33 -12.42 -0.80
N THR A 10 -61.42 -12.85 -1.68
CA THR A 10 -60.21 -13.58 -1.28
C THR A 10 -59.16 -12.56 -0.80
N ALA A 11 -58.92 -12.52 0.51
CA ALA A 11 -57.85 -11.72 1.10
C ALA A 11 -56.49 -12.36 0.77
N LEU A 12 -55.67 -11.66 -0.02
CA LEU A 12 -54.27 -12.00 -0.27
C LEU A 12 -53.46 -11.61 0.98
N VAL A 13 -53.02 -12.59 1.77
CA VAL A 13 -52.11 -12.34 2.90
C VAL A 13 -50.70 -12.14 2.33
N LEU A 14 -50.25 -10.88 2.33
CA LEU A 14 -48.85 -10.53 2.14
C LEU A 14 -48.08 -11.00 3.38
N ILE A 15 -47.36 -12.12 3.27
CA ILE A 15 -46.36 -12.52 4.26
C ILE A 15 -45.20 -11.54 4.12
N ALA A 16 -45.13 -10.57 5.03
CA ALA A 16 -43.92 -9.79 5.21
C ALA A 16 -42.83 -10.73 5.69
N CYS A 17 -41.77 -10.93 4.89
CA CYS A 17 -40.52 -11.51 5.37
C CYS A 17 -40.03 -10.61 6.51
N GLN A 18 -40.03 -11.13 7.75
CA GLN A 18 -39.28 -10.50 8.82
C GLN A 18 -37.80 -10.59 8.43
N PRO A 19 -37.03 -9.47 8.46
CA PRO A 19 -35.58 -9.57 8.35
C PRO A 19 -35.10 -10.50 9.46
N GLY A 20 -34.32 -11.52 9.11
CA GLY A 20 -33.69 -12.39 10.09
C GLY A 20 -32.88 -11.53 11.08
N SER A 21 -32.93 -11.86 12.36
CA SER A 21 -32.10 -11.19 13.36
C SER A 21 -30.63 -11.44 13.04
N ASP A 22 -29.82 -10.38 12.97
CA ASP A 22 -28.36 -10.49 12.80
C ASP A 22 -27.78 -11.37 13.91
N ARG A 23 -26.91 -12.32 13.53
CA ARG A 23 -26.29 -13.21 14.52
C ARG A 23 -25.22 -12.49 15.34
N VAL A 24 -24.46 -11.58 14.71
CA VAL A 24 -23.51 -10.73 15.40
C VAL A 24 -23.72 -9.30 14.92
N ARG A 25 -23.96 -8.40 15.87
CA ARG A 25 -24.06 -6.96 15.64
C ARG A 25 -23.02 -6.26 16.50
N VAL A 26 -22.22 -5.39 15.88
CA VAL A 26 -21.24 -4.56 16.60
C VAL A 26 -21.51 -3.11 16.28
N ASP A 27 -21.88 -2.34 17.29
CA ASP A 27 -22.03 -0.89 17.18
C ASP A 27 -20.73 -0.23 17.67
N VAL A 28 -20.08 0.54 16.81
CA VAL A 28 -18.87 1.29 17.14
C VAL A 28 -19.24 2.77 17.26
N THR A 29 -18.66 3.46 18.22
CA THR A 29 -18.82 4.90 18.45
C THR A 29 -17.47 5.56 18.69
N PHE A 30 -17.39 6.88 18.62
CA PHE A 30 -16.30 7.67 19.19
C PHE A 30 -16.90 8.83 19.98
N THR A 31 -16.15 9.42 20.91
CA THR A 31 -16.68 10.48 21.80
C THR A 31 -16.11 11.85 21.43
N ASP A 32 -16.80 12.90 21.91
CA ASP A 32 -16.34 14.30 21.80
C ASP A 32 -14.98 14.53 22.48
N GLU A 33 -14.58 13.64 23.40
CA GLU A 33 -13.27 13.70 24.05
C GLU A 33 -12.14 13.30 23.10
N THR A 34 -12.41 12.37 22.18
CA THR A 34 -11.46 11.91 21.18
C THR A 34 -11.44 12.82 19.95
N SER A 35 -12.61 13.25 19.49
CA SER A 35 -12.75 14.27 18.45
C SER A 35 -14.13 14.91 18.50
N SER A 36 -14.20 16.24 18.47
CA SER A 36 -15.45 16.99 18.38
C SER A 36 -15.90 17.24 16.93
N GLU A 37 -15.14 16.77 15.95
CA GLU A 37 -15.43 16.93 14.52
C GLU A 37 -16.12 15.69 13.97
N ALA A 38 -16.95 15.89 12.95
CA ALA A 38 -17.46 14.77 12.17
C ALA A 38 -16.32 14.16 11.34
N LEU A 39 -16.23 12.83 11.31
CA LEU A 39 -15.10 12.12 10.71
C LEU A 39 -15.52 11.37 9.45
N ASP A 40 -14.63 11.39 8.46
CA ASP A 40 -14.68 10.53 7.29
C ASP A 40 -13.59 9.46 7.41
N GLY A 41 -13.83 8.25 6.91
CA GLY A 41 -12.80 7.22 6.92
C GLY A 41 -13.26 5.83 6.53
N ARG A 42 -12.32 4.88 6.66
CA ARG A 42 -12.60 3.46 6.68
C ARG A 42 -12.59 2.97 8.12
N LEU A 43 -13.75 2.51 8.61
CA LEU A 43 -13.85 1.86 9.90
C LEU A 43 -13.61 0.35 9.71
N ILE A 44 -12.61 -0.18 10.40
CA ILE A 44 -12.16 -1.56 10.31
C ILE A 44 -12.42 -2.26 11.65
N LEU A 45 -13.02 -3.44 11.60
CA LEU A 45 -13.34 -4.28 12.75
C LEU A 45 -12.60 -5.61 12.62
N ILE A 46 -11.81 -5.96 13.63
CA ILE A 46 -10.97 -7.16 13.66
C ILE A 46 -11.43 -8.09 14.77
N PHE A 47 -11.63 -9.37 14.46
CA PHE A 47 -11.82 -10.45 15.43
C PHE A 47 -10.59 -11.35 15.42
N SER A 48 -9.83 -11.39 16.51
CA SER A 48 -8.62 -12.20 16.63
C SER A 48 -8.78 -13.32 17.64
N GLN A 49 -8.33 -14.52 17.31
CA GLN A 49 -8.18 -15.61 18.29
C GLN A 49 -6.78 -15.70 18.92
N ARG A 50 -5.84 -14.82 18.50
CA ARG A 50 -4.49 -14.77 19.04
C ARG A 50 -4.40 -14.03 20.38
N ASP A 51 -3.53 -14.51 21.25
CA ASP A 51 -3.34 -14.00 22.60
C ASP A 51 -2.20 -12.98 22.72
N GLU A 52 -1.22 -13.02 21.82
CA GLU A 52 -0.18 -12.00 21.70
C GLU A 52 -0.68 -10.71 21.02
N GLY A 53 -0.09 -9.56 21.36
CA GLY A 53 -0.31 -8.30 20.64
C GLY A 53 -1.75 -7.75 20.66
N GLU A 54 -1.99 -6.70 19.88
CA GLU A 54 -3.34 -6.13 19.65
C GLU A 54 -3.91 -6.64 18.31
N PRO A 55 -5.23 -6.94 18.22
CA PRO A 55 -5.86 -7.44 17.00
C PRO A 55 -5.58 -6.61 15.73
N ARG A 56 -5.47 -5.28 15.82
CA ARG A 56 -5.14 -4.41 14.67
C ARG A 56 -3.83 -4.76 13.97
N PHE A 57 -2.91 -5.50 14.61
CA PHE A 57 -1.66 -5.97 14.03
C PHE A 57 -1.71 -7.43 13.53
N HIS A 58 -2.86 -8.09 13.60
CA HIS A 58 -3.01 -9.49 13.17
C HIS A 58 -3.56 -9.64 11.75
N VAL A 59 -3.86 -8.52 11.08
CA VAL A 59 -4.44 -8.50 9.75
C VAL A 59 -3.41 -8.93 8.70
N THR A 60 -3.71 -10.01 8.00
CA THR A 60 -2.92 -10.58 6.91
C THR A 60 -3.84 -11.41 6.03
N ASP A 61 -3.47 -11.60 4.77
CA ASP A 61 -4.15 -12.44 3.78
C ASP A 61 -3.52 -13.84 3.64
N GLY A 62 -2.48 -14.16 4.41
CA GLY A 62 -1.89 -15.51 4.44
C GLY A 62 -2.60 -16.47 5.38
N ALA A 63 -2.04 -17.67 5.58
CA ALA A 63 -2.64 -18.74 6.41
C ALA A 63 -3.00 -18.34 7.85
N ALA A 64 -2.40 -17.27 8.38
CA ALA A 64 -2.66 -16.78 9.73
C ALA A 64 -3.73 -15.66 9.79
N ALA A 65 -4.45 -15.42 8.69
CA ALA A 65 -5.51 -14.42 8.57
C ALA A 65 -6.52 -14.50 9.72
N GLN A 66 -6.94 -13.34 10.21
CA GLN A 66 -8.00 -13.21 11.20
C GLN A 66 -9.24 -12.58 10.52
N PRO A 67 -10.48 -12.85 10.98
CA PRO A 67 -11.66 -12.19 10.46
C PRO A 67 -11.59 -10.66 10.61
N VAL A 68 -11.72 -9.95 9.48
CA VAL A 68 -11.73 -8.50 9.37
C VAL A 68 -12.95 -8.07 8.54
N PHE A 69 -13.56 -6.97 8.95
CA PHE A 69 -14.71 -6.36 8.29
C PHE A 69 -14.47 -4.86 8.15
N GLY A 70 -15.05 -4.24 7.12
CA GLY A 70 -14.82 -2.82 6.85
C GLY A 70 -16.05 -2.12 6.29
N ILE A 71 -16.32 -0.92 6.79
CA ILE A 71 -17.34 -0.01 6.26
C ILE A 71 -16.74 1.39 6.06
N ASP A 72 -17.25 2.11 5.07
CA ASP A 72 -16.94 3.53 4.92
C ASP A 72 -17.87 4.32 5.84
N VAL A 73 -17.31 5.32 6.53
CA VAL A 73 -18.06 6.27 7.34
C VAL A 73 -17.88 7.66 6.74
N GLU A 74 -18.98 8.41 6.61
CA GLU A 74 -19.00 9.74 6.04
C GLU A 74 -19.72 10.72 6.97
N ALA A 75 -19.08 11.85 7.27
CA ALA A 75 -19.56 12.84 8.23
C ALA A 75 -20.05 12.21 9.56
N TRP A 76 -19.36 11.17 10.01
CA TRP A 76 -19.73 10.38 11.17
C TRP A 76 -19.59 11.22 12.43
N SER A 77 -20.69 11.42 13.15
CA SER A 77 -20.73 12.34 14.28
C SER A 77 -20.33 11.66 15.60
N PRO A 78 -19.79 12.41 16.57
CA PRO A 78 -19.52 11.89 17.90
C PRO A 78 -20.78 11.26 18.53
N SER A 79 -20.61 10.13 19.21
CA SER A 79 -21.66 9.29 19.81
C SER A 79 -22.68 8.66 18.83
N GLU A 80 -22.57 8.92 17.53
CA GLU A 80 -23.35 8.20 16.53
C GLU A 80 -22.80 6.79 16.35
N ALA A 81 -23.67 5.77 16.30
CA ALA A 81 -23.25 4.40 16.11
C ALA A 81 -23.03 4.07 14.64
N ALA A 82 -21.82 3.62 14.29
CA ALA A 82 -21.52 2.94 13.05
C ALA A 82 -21.68 1.43 13.27
N THR A 83 -22.65 0.81 12.58
CA THR A 83 -23.03 -0.58 12.80
C THR A 83 -22.37 -1.54 11.83
N PHE A 84 -21.75 -2.59 12.35
CA PHE A 84 -21.43 -3.80 11.62
C PHE A 84 -22.48 -4.89 11.88
N ASN A 85 -22.96 -5.52 10.81
CA ASN A 85 -23.93 -6.63 10.86
C ASN A 85 -23.67 -7.67 9.75
N ASP A 86 -24.59 -8.62 9.58
CA ASP A 86 -24.43 -9.75 8.65
C ASP A 86 -24.41 -9.32 7.16
N SER A 87 -24.70 -8.04 6.85
CA SER A 87 -24.59 -7.50 5.49
C SER A 87 -23.21 -6.94 5.13
N VAL A 88 -22.34 -6.73 6.13
CA VAL A 88 -21.01 -6.16 5.90
C VAL A 88 -20.07 -7.22 5.34
N PHE A 89 -19.41 -6.88 4.23
CA PHE A 89 -18.40 -7.72 3.61
C PHE A 89 -17.19 -7.91 4.53
N GLY A 90 -16.69 -9.14 4.60
CA GLY A 90 -15.53 -9.51 5.41
C GLY A 90 -14.58 -10.48 4.74
N PHE A 91 -13.42 -10.65 5.38
CA PHE A 91 -12.36 -11.57 4.97
C PHE A 91 -11.70 -12.20 6.21
N PRO A 92 -11.27 -13.48 6.20
CA PRO A 92 -11.58 -14.50 5.19
C PRO A 92 -13.02 -15.01 5.30
N VAL A 93 -13.74 -14.58 6.34
CA VAL A 93 -15.17 -14.89 6.53
C VAL A 93 -16.00 -13.78 5.89
N GLY A 94 -16.81 -14.14 4.89
CA GLY A 94 -17.50 -13.19 4.01
C GLY A 94 -18.47 -12.21 4.69
N ASN A 95 -18.95 -12.51 5.90
CA ASN A 95 -19.79 -11.64 6.72
C ASN A 95 -19.80 -12.08 8.20
N LEU A 96 -20.33 -11.23 9.08
CA LEU A 96 -20.39 -11.50 10.51
C LEU A 96 -21.23 -12.71 10.90
N GLY A 97 -22.32 -12.99 10.18
CA GLY A 97 -23.20 -14.13 10.46
C GLY A 97 -22.53 -15.49 10.23
N ALA A 98 -21.55 -15.52 9.32
CA ALA A 98 -20.74 -16.68 8.99
C ALA A 98 -19.55 -16.89 9.94
N LEU A 99 -19.36 -16.03 10.95
CA LEU A 99 -18.27 -16.16 11.91
C LEU A 99 -18.37 -17.51 12.67
N PRO A 100 -17.29 -18.31 12.72
CA PRO A 100 -17.29 -19.54 13.49
C PRO A 100 -17.54 -19.27 14.98
N GLU A 101 -18.20 -20.22 15.66
CA GLU A 101 -18.32 -20.14 17.11
C GLU A 101 -16.92 -20.15 17.78
N GLY A 102 -16.74 -19.33 18.81
CA GLY A 102 -15.46 -19.22 19.50
C GLY A 102 -15.33 -17.95 20.32
N THR A 103 -14.23 -17.85 21.06
CA THR A 103 -13.85 -16.65 21.80
C THR A 103 -12.88 -15.83 20.97
N TYR A 104 -13.14 -14.53 20.86
CA TYR A 104 -12.37 -13.59 20.06
C TYR A 104 -12.02 -12.35 20.89
N ARG A 105 -10.84 -11.80 20.63
CA ARG A 105 -10.45 -10.45 20.99
C ARG A 105 -10.83 -9.52 19.83
N VAL A 106 -11.74 -8.60 20.09
CA VAL A 106 -12.32 -7.71 19.08
C VAL A 106 -11.76 -6.31 19.26
N GLN A 107 -11.34 -5.69 18.16
CA GLN A 107 -10.85 -4.32 18.15
C GLN A 107 -11.37 -3.57 16.93
N ALA A 108 -11.70 -2.30 17.11
CA ALA A 108 -12.07 -1.40 16.01
C ALA A 108 -11.04 -0.28 15.84
N ILE A 109 -10.85 0.16 14.61
CA ILE A 109 -9.95 1.25 14.23
C ILE A 109 -10.48 1.99 13.02
N LEU A 110 -10.43 3.32 13.09
CA LEU A 110 -10.80 4.22 12.00
C LEU A 110 -9.54 4.69 11.28
N ASN A 111 -9.37 4.29 10.02
CA ASN A 111 -8.42 4.92 9.11
C ASN A 111 -9.06 6.20 8.55
N ARG A 112 -8.63 7.36 9.07
CA ARG A 112 -9.27 8.65 8.80
C ARG A 112 -8.94 9.15 7.41
N TYR A 113 -9.94 9.71 6.75
CA TYR A 113 -9.79 10.33 5.44
C TYR A 113 -9.81 11.86 5.53
N GLN A 114 -9.13 12.47 4.56
CA GLN A 114 -9.19 13.90 4.28
C GLN A 114 -9.68 14.10 2.86
N THR A 115 -10.29 15.26 2.61
CA THR A 115 -10.75 15.64 1.27
C THR A 115 -9.61 16.30 0.50
N PHE A 116 -9.30 15.77 -0.67
CA PHE A 116 -8.33 16.30 -1.62
C PHE A 116 -9.07 16.88 -2.82
N SER A 117 -8.73 18.12 -3.20
CA SER A 117 -9.30 18.81 -4.37
C SER A 117 -8.25 18.80 -5.48
N ARG A 118 -8.37 17.84 -6.39
CA ARG A 118 -7.34 17.58 -7.40
C ARG A 118 -7.40 18.59 -8.55
N SER A 119 -6.26 18.86 -9.18
CA SER A 119 -6.14 19.83 -10.28
C SER A 119 -6.86 19.41 -11.56
N ASP A 120 -7.21 18.14 -11.70
CA ASP A 120 -8.04 17.60 -12.79
C ASP A 120 -9.55 17.86 -12.59
N GLY A 121 -9.93 18.50 -11.48
CA GLY A 121 -11.31 18.87 -11.17
C GLY A 121 -12.06 17.85 -10.33
N HIS A 122 -11.45 16.71 -9.98
CA HIS A 122 -12.06 15.73 -9.10
C HIS A 122 -11.83 16.05 -7.61
N THR A 123 -12.76 15.60 -6.76
CA THR A 123 -12.63 15.68 -5.30
C THR A 123 -12.75 14.29 -4.72
N VAL A 124 -11.74 13.87 -3.96
CA VAL A 124 -11.64 12.52 -3.40
C VAL A 124 -11.37 12.55 -1.90
N LYS A 125 -11.75 11.51 -1.19
CA LYS A 125 -11.49 11.31 0.25
C LYS A 125 -10.51 10.17 0.42
N LEU A 126 -9.30 10.48 0.90
CA LEU A 126 -8.18 9.54 1.01
C LEU A 126 -7.50 9.64 2.36
N PRO A 127 -6.85 8.58 2.86
CA PRO A 127 -6.03 8.68 4.05
C PRO A 127 -4.77 9.51 3.76
N PRO A 128 -4.54 10.63 4.48
CA PRO A 128 -3.33 11.42 4.26
C PRO A 128 -2.10 10.62 4.70
N ASP A 129 -0.96 10.86 4.05
CA ASP A 129 0.32 10.41 4.57
C ASP A 129 0.65 11.13 5.88
N ARG A 130 1.18 10.39 6.86
CA ARG A 130 1.62 10.90 8.16
C ARG A 130 3.03 10.39 8.52
N GLY A 131 3.80 9.94 7.53
CA GLY A 131 5.19 9.49 7.70
C GLY A 131 5.35 8.03 8.14
N GLU A 132 4.27 7.24 8.14
CA GLU A 132 4.25 5.83 8.52
C GLU A 132 4.25 4.86 7.33
N GLY A 133 4.32 5.36 6.09
CA GLY A 133 4.25 4.53 4.88
C GLY A 133 2.86 3.93 4.66
N GLN A 134 1.80 4.74 4.80
CA GLN A 134 0.39 4.34 4.63
C GLN A 134 -0.08 3.13 5.46
N GLN A 135 0.63 2.80 6.53
CA GLN A 135 0.27 1.73 7.46
C GLN A 135 -0.87 2.19 8.40
N TRP A 136 -2.13 1.97 8.00
CA TRP A 136 -3.32 2.41 8.72
C TRP A 136 -3.34 2.06 10.22
N ALA A 137 -2.77 0.91 10.61
CA ALA A 137 -2.73 0.45 12.00
C ALA A 137 -1.77 1.27 12.89
N ARG A 138 -0.90 2.08 12.27
CA ARG A 138 0.15 2.89 12.90
C ARG A 138 0.09 4.37 12.51
N LYS A 139 -0.89 4.77 11.69
CA LYS A 139 -1.01 6.14 11.17
C LYS A 139 -1.39 7.12 12.28
N PRO A 140 -0.53 8.13 12.58
CA PRO A 140 -0.85 9.18 13.54
C PRO A 140 -2.23 9.80 13.34
N GLY A 141 -2.93 10.01 14.45
CA GLY A 141 -4.25 10.63 14.47
C GLY A 141 -5.42 9.71 14.15
N ASN A 142 -5.19 8.45 13.73
CA ASN A 142 -6.25 7.44 13.63
C ASN A 142 -6.79 7.08 15.00
N LEU A 143 -8.09 6.77 15.06
CA LEU A 143 -8.79 6.44 16.29
C LEU A 143 -8.95 4.93 16.42
N TYR A 144 -8.78 4.38 17.62
CA TYR A 144 -8.94 2.95 17.86
C TYR A 144 -9.53 2.65 19.24
N SER A 145 -10.11 1.47 19.40
CA SER A 145 -10.60 0.97 20.70
C SER A 145 -9.54 0.12 21.40
N GLU A 146 -9.66 -0.02 22.72
CA GLU A 146 -9.05 -1.15 23.42
C GLU A 146 -9.64 -2.49 22.91
N PRO A 147 -8.86 -3.59 22.90
CA PRO A 147 -9.39 -4.92 22.59
C PRO A 147 -10.33 -5.43 23.68
N VAL A 148 -11.48 -5.99 23.29
CA VAL A 148 -12.43 -6.62 24.21
C VAL A 148 -12.63 -8.09 23.87
N GLU A 149 -12.83 -8.93 24.88
CA GLU A 149 -13.11 -10.36 24.66
C GLU A 149 -14.62 -10.59 24.47
N VAL A 150 -14.99 -11.33 23.44
CA VAL A 150 -16.37 -11.75 23.16
C VAL A 150 -16.41 -13.25 22.86
N THR A 151 -17.45 -13.93 23.32
CA THR A 151 -17.73 -15.32 22.91
C THR A 151 -18.90 -15.32 21.95
N VAL A 152 -18.63 -15.69 20.69
CA VAL A 152 -19.63 -15.82 19.64
C VAL A 152 -20.17 -17.25 19.66
N GLY A 153 -21.47 -17.39 19.93
CA GLY A 153 -22.18 -18.67 19.97
C GLY A 153 -23.28 -18.77 18.92
N SER A 154 -24.28 -19.61 19.20
CA SER A 154 -25.46 -19.80 18.35
C SER A 154 -26.56 -18.76 18.58
N SER A 155 -26.51 -18.03 19.71
CA SER A 155 -27.40 -16.91 19.99
C SER A 155 -26.87 -15.59 19.42
N ALA A 156 -27.77 -14.66 19.13
CA ALA A 156 -27.42 -13.31 18.74
C ALA A 156 -26.49 -12.66 19.77
N SER A 157 -25.45 -11.99 19.29
CA SER A 157 -24.47 -11.26 20.09
C SER A 157 -24.47 -9.79 19.70
N GLU A 158 -24.72 -8.91 20.66
CA GLU A 158 -24.63 -7.45 20.49
C GLU A 158 -23.41 -6.95 21.26
N LEU A 159 -22.51 -6.27 20.56
CA LEU A 159 -21.29 -5.69 21.13
C LEU A 159 -21.28 -4.19 20.87
N SER A 160 -20.76 -3.42 21.82
CA SER A 160 -20.49 -2.00 21.65
C SER A 160 -19.01 -1.70 21.86
N LEU A 161 -18.40 -0.97 20.94
CA LEU A 161 -17.01 -0.52 21.01
C LEU A 161 -16.95 1.00 20.97
N THR A 162 -15.98 1.58 21.66
CA THR A 162 -15.71 3.01 21.64
C THR A 162 -14.28 3.23 21.17
N LEU A 163 -14.09 4.05 20.14
CA LEU A 163 -12.78 4.52 19.71
C LEU A 163 -12.36 5.67 20.62
N ASP A 164 -11.66 5.36 21.71
CA ASP A 164 -11.24 6.32 22.73
C ASP A 164 -9.73 6.60 22.74
N GLN A 165 -8.96 5.86 21.94
CA GLN A 165 -7.53 6.05 21.77
C GLN A 165 -7.20 6.75 20.46
N VAL A 166 -6.11 7.53 20.46
CA VAL A 166 -5.54 8.18 19.27
C VAL A 166 -4.13 7.65 19.06
N ILE A 167 -3.80 7.25 17.83
CA ILE A 167 -2.41 6.89 17.50
C ILE A 167 -1.53 8.15 17.59
N PRO A 168 -0.43 8.11 18.37
CA PRO A 168 0.41 9.28 18.59
C PRO A 168 1.19 9.69 17.33
N GLU A 169 1.66 10.93 17.32
CA GLU A 169 2.60 11.44 16.30
C GLU A 169 3.91 10.64 16.29
N LEU A 170 4.49 10.47 15.11
CA LEU A 170 5.79 9.86 14.93
C LEU A 170 6.91 10.81 15.38
N PRO A 171 8.06 10.28 15.85
CA PRO A 171 9.23 11.11 16.10
C PRO A 171 9.70 11.77 14.79
N ASP A 172 10.27 12.98 14.90
CA ASP A 172 10.87 13.67 13.76
C ASP A 172 12.01 12.81 13.17
N PRO A 173 11.95 12.41 11.87
CA PRO A 173 13.01 11.64 11.24
C PRO A 173 14.39 12.29 11.35
N ALA A 174 14.47 13.62 11.45
CA ALA A 174 15.75 14.31 11.64
C ALA A 174 16.49 13.88 12.93
N THR A 175 15.79 13.29 13.90
CA THR A 175 16.39 12.73 15.12
C THR A 175 17.20 11.45 14.88
N LEU A 176 17.04 10.81 13.72
CA LEU A 176 17.78 9.61 13.31
C LEU A 176 19.00 9.94 12.43
N GLU A 177 19.28 11.22 12.15
CA GLU A 177 20.47 11.60 11.40
C GLU A 177 21.77 11.23 12.14
N THR A 178 22.80 10.91 11.37
CA THR A 178 24.16 10.69 11.84
C THR A 178 25.14 11.60 11.11
N GLU A 179 26.45 11.46 11.33
CA GLU A 179 27.45 12.14 10.49
C GLU A 179 27.42 11.62 9.04
N TRP A 180 26.95 10.39 8.83
CA TRP A 180 26.92 9.70 7.54
C TRP A 180 25.58 9.83 6.83
N VAL A 181 24.48 9.79 7.58
CA VAL A 181 23.12 9.71 7.05
C VAL A 181 22.39 11.00 7.35
N LYS A 182 21.80 11.60 6.33
CA LYS A 182 21.04 12.85 6.41
C LYS A 182 19.62 12.69 5.90
N PHE A 183 18.69 13.42 6.49
CA PHE A 183 17.31 13.42 6.06
C PHE A 183 16.99 14.71 5.29
N VAL A 184 16.39 14.55 4.11
CA VAL A 184 15.86 15.65 3.32
C VAL A 184 14.35 15.53 3.34
N ARG A 185 13.69 16.66 3.56
CA ARG A 185 12.26 16.84 3.33
C ARG A 185 12.03 18.17 2.64
N ILE A 186 11.24 18.15 1.57
CA ILE A 186 10.82 19.34 0.85
C ILE A 186 9.32 19.35 0.66
N ARG A 187 8.73 20.54 0.64
CA ARG A 187 7.39 20.72 0.08
C ARG A 187 7.53 20.69 -1.45
N SER A 188 6.74 19.85 -2.10
CA SER A 188 6.68 19.78 -3.57
C SER A 188 5.65 20.77 -4.08
N GLU A 189 6.03 21.66 -5.01
CA GLU A 189 5.06 22.59 -5.62
C GLU A 189 4.16 21.83 -6.58
N LEU A 190 4.75 21.00 -7.46
CA LEU A 190 4.03 20.19 -8.44
C LEU A 190 2.96 19.28 -7.81
N LEU A 191 3.31 18.59 -6.72
CA LEU A 191 2.37 17.72 -6.03
C LEU A 191 1.34 18.51 -5.22
N SER A 192 1.74 19.63 -4.61
CA SER A 192 0.79 20.44 -3.86
C SER A 192 -0.28 21.06 -4.77
N ASP A 193 0.11 21.49 -5.96
CA ASP A 193 -0.80 21.99 -6.98
C ASP A 193 -1.74 20.90 -7.48
N PHE A 194 -1.22 19.67 -7.68
CA PHE A 194 -2.06 18.55 -8.10
C PHE A 194 -3.08 18.14 -7.03
N TRP A 195 -2.67 18.03 -5.76
CA TRP A 195 -3.51 17.51 -4.67
C TRP A 195 -4.40 18.58 -4.01
N GLY A 196 -4.13 19.86 -4.28
CA GLY A 196 -4.85 21.00 -3.70
C GLY A 196 -4.54 21.25 -2.22
N THR A 197 -3.47 20.63 -1.71
CA THR A 197 -2.98 20.76 -0.33
C THR A 197 -1.47 20.57 -0.30
N ASP A 198 -0.81 20.96 0.79
CA ASP A 198 0.64 20.78 0.91
C ASP A 198 1.04 19.30 0.88
N MET A 199 1.86 18.95 -0.11
CA MET A 199 2.46 17.63 -0.29
C MET A 199 3.97 17.71 -0.15
N TYR A 200 4.58 16.63 0.32
CA TYR A 200 6.00 16.60 0.67
C TYR A 200 6.69 15.37 0.07
N LEU A 201 7.94 15.57 -0.33
CA LEU A 201 8.86 14.51 -0.71
C LEU A 201 9.99 14.45 0.31
N GLY A 202 10.56 13.27 0.50
CA GLY A 202 11.68 13.06 1.40
C GLY A 202 12.76 12.17 0.79
N ALA A 203 13.91 12.09 1.47
CA ALA A 203 14.94 11.11 1.17
C ALA A 203 15.91 10.95 2.35
N TRP A 204 16.43 9.74 2.52
CA TRP A 204 17.65 9.50 3.26
C TRP A 204 18.86 9.56 2.33
N VAL A 205 19.89 10.29 2.75
CA VAL A 205 21.11 10.49 1.97
C VAL A 205 22.31 9.96 2.74
N LEU A 206 22.95 8.92 2.21
CA LEU A 206 24.22 8.42 2.71
C LEU A 206 25.37 9.20 2.06
N LEU A 207 26.17 9.86 2.88
CA LEU A 207 27.33 10.65 2.46
C LEU A 207 28.57 9.76 2.27
N PRO A 208 29.41 10.04 1.26
CA PRO A 208 30.66 9.33 1.07
C PRO A 208 31.70 9.67 2.14
N GLN A 209 32.61 8.74 2.40
CA GLN A 209 33.82 9.01 3.19
C GLN A 209 34.58 10.24 2.67
N GLY A 210 34.94 11.15 3.59
CA GLY A 210 35.67 12.37 3.26
C GLY A 210 34.79 13.54 2.80
N TRP A 211 33.46 13.41 2.81
CA TRP A 211 32.55 14.44 2.29
C TRP A 211 32.81 15.81 2.92
N ALA A 212 32.96 15.89 4.25
CA ALA A 212 33.19 17.14 4.97
C ALA A 212 34.60 17.72 4.73
N GLU A 213 35.60 16.85 4.58
CA GLU A 213 37.01 17.21 4.36
C GLU A 213 37.30 17.66 2.93
N HIS A 214 36.41 17.37 1.99
CA HIS A 214 36.54 17.70 0.57
C HIS A 214 35.38 18.59 0.08
N PRO A 215 35.33 19.89 0.49
CA PRO A 215 34.22 20.78 0.19
C PRO A 215 34.07 21.12 -1.30
N GLU A 216 35.14 21.00 -2.09
CA GLU A 216 35.14 21.24 -3.54
C GLU A 216 34.75 19.99 -4.36
N ALA A 217 34.64 18.81 -3.72
CA ALA A 217 34.28 17.58 -4.41
C ALA A 217 32.78 17.53 -4.71
N ARG A 218 32.44 16.99 -5.88
CA ARG A 218 31.07 16.67 -6.29
C ARG A 218 30.94 15.18 -6.58
N TYR A 219 29.77 14.63 -6.32
CA TYR A 219 29.54 13.18 -6.26
C TYR A 219 28.44 12.72 -7.24
N PRO A 220 28.60 11.56 -7.90
CA PRO A 220 27.49 10.90 -8.58
C PRO A 220 26.48 10.36 -7.55
N LEU A 221 25.28 10.03 -8.03
CA LEU A 221 24.16 9.54 -7.21
C LEU A 221 23.83 8.09 -7.59
N ALA A 222 23.67 7.24 -6.58
CA ALA A 222 22.95 5.98 -6.68
C ALA A 222 21.59 6.17 -5.98
N ILE A 223 20.54 6.31 -6.78
CA ILE A 223 19.16 6.50 -6.32
C ILE A 223 18.58 5.12 -6.04
N TRP A 224 18.23 4.92 -4.78
CA TRP A 224 17.66 3.68 -4.27
C TRP A 224 16.14 3.80 -4.24
N HIS A 225 15.52 3.00 -5.10
CA HIS A 225 14.08 2.85 -5.23
C HIS A 225 13.55 1.67 -4.40
N GLY A 226 12.34 1.81 -3.87
CA GLY A 226 11.71 0.84 -2.99
C GLY A 226 10.50 1.41 -2.24
N HIS A 227 9.98 0.60 -1.31
CA HIS A 227 8.93 0.99 -0.37
C HIS A 227 9.39 2.09 0.60
N PHE A 228 8.46 2.69 1.34
CA PHE A 228 8.72 3.81 2.24
C PHE A 228 9.80 3.51 3.31
N PRO A 229 10.96 4.18 3.30
CA PRO A 229 11.99 3.98 4.30
C PRO A 229 11.80 4.86 5.54
N ALA A 230 11.27 4.33 6.65
CA ALA A 230 11.13 5.12 7.89
C ALA A 230 12.49 5.59 8.47
N GLU A 231 13.58 4.88 8.15
CA GLU A 231 14.96 5.18 8.52
C GLU A 231 15.92 4.60 7.46
N PHE A 232 17.17 5.07 7.43
CA PHE A 232 18.21 4.45 6.60
C PHE A 232 18.85 3.28 7.34
N SER A 233 18.47 2.05 6.99
CA SER A 233 18.89 0.85 7.74
C SER A 233 20.01 0.04 7.07
N ALA A 234 20.60 0.51 5.97
CA ALA A 234 21.56 -0.29 5.20
C ALA A 234 22.97 -0.35 5.82
N MET A 235 23.34 0.61 6.68
CA MET A 235 24.70 0.74 7.20
C MET A 235 24.69 0.97 8.71
N ARG A 236 25.68 0.41 9.42
CA ARG A 236 25.92 0.69 10.83
C ARG A 236 27.41 0.82 11.17
N THR A 237 27.73 1.69 12.11
CA THR A 237 29.11 1.94 12.57
C THR A 237 29.57 0.92 13.60
N GLU A 238 28.66 0.43 14.43
CA GLU A 238 28.97 -0.51 15.51
C GLU A 238 29.20 -1.91 14.94
N ALA A 239 30.13 -2.66 15.55
CA ALA A 239 30.27 -4.07 15.25
C ALA A 239 28.98 -4.83 15.62
N PRO A 240 28.71 -5.98 14.96
CA PRO A 240 27.55 -6.82 15.27
C PRO A 240 27.50 -7.20 16.76
N ASP A 241 26.33 -7.06 17.38
CA ASP A 241 26.15 -7.40 18.79
C ASP A 241 25.85 -8.90 18.93
N THR A 242 26.89 -9.64 19.27
CA THR A 242 26.83 -11.10 19.45
C THR A 242 26.10 -11.52 20.73
N THR A 243 25.60 -10.58 21.55
CA THR A 243 24.90 -10.89 22.80
C THR A 243 23.37 -10.85 22.67
N GLN A 244 22.85 -10.30 21.57
CA GLN A 244 21.41 -10.24 21.34
C GLN A 244 20.81 -11.64 21.11
N PRO A 245 19.59 -11.90 21.61
CA PRO A 245 18.84 -13.10 21.27
C PRO A 245 18.67 -13.23 19.75
N CYS A 246 18.75 -14.47 19.25
CA CYS A 246 18.44 -14.74 17.85
C CYS A 246 16.97 -14.46 17.55
N VAL A 247 16.73 -13.73 16.46
CA VAL A 247 15.40 -13.48 15.92
C VAL A 247 15.24 -14.26 14.62
N TYR A 248 14.25 -15.14 14.58
CA TYR A 248 13.89 -15.88 13.37
C TYR A 248 13.11 -14.97 12.41
N SER A 249 13.45 -15.01 11.13
CA SER A 249 12.71 -14.34 10.07
C SER A 249 11.83 -15.33 9.31
N ALA A 250 10.53 -15.29 9.55
CA ALA A 250 9.55 -16.11 8.82
C ALA A 250 9.51 -15.77 7.32
N ARG A 251 9.88 -14.55 6.93
CA ARG A 251 9.93 -14.11 5.52
C ARG A 251 11.01 -14.84 4.73
N PHE A 252 12.17 -15.05 5.35
CA PHE A 252 13.34 -15.63 4.69
C PHE A 252 13.64 -17.08 5.12
N ASP A 253 12.91 -17.59 6.11
CA ASP A 253 13.15 -18.90 6.72
C ASP A 253 14.60 -19.02 7.25
N LEU A 254 15.02 -18.00 8.00
CA LEU A 254 16.38 -17.86 8.53
C LEU A 254 16.38 -17.57 10.04
N ASP A 255 17.09 -18.41 10.78
CA ASP A 255 17.42 -18.17 12.18
C ASP A 255 18.47 -17.07 12.34
N CYS A 256 18.42 -16.35 13.47
CA CYS A 256 19.35 -15.27 13.82
C CYS A 256 19.49 -14.22 12.70
N TYR A 257 18.41 -13.94 11.96
CA TYR A 257 18.43 -13.05 10.80
C TYR A 257 18.88 -11.64 11.18
N ASN A 258 18.51 -11.17 12.38
CA ASN A 258 18.99 -9.91 12.94
C ASN A 258 20.52 -9.82 12.99
N GLN A 259 21.21 -10.91 13.39
CA GLN A 259 22.67 -10.93 13.46
C GLN A 259 23.31 -10.89 12.06
N ILE A 260 22.70 -11.56 11.08
CA ILE A 260 23.14 -11.52 9.67
C ILE A 260 23.00 -10.10 9.12
N GLN A 261 21.88 -9.43 9.39
CA GLN A 261 21.67 -8.03 8.98
C GLN A 261 22.74 -7.12 9.59
N GLU A 262 22.94 -7.22 10.90
CA GLU A 262 23.96 -6.46 11.62
C GLU A 262 25.37 -6.67 11.06
N GLN A 263 25.71 -7.90 10.70
CA GLN A 263 26.97 -8.23 10.05
C GLN A 263 27.13 -7.48 8.72
N TYR A 264 26.17 -7.63 7.79
CA TYR A 264 26.28 -7.00 6.47
C TYR A 264 26.22 -5.47 6.53
N GLN A 265 25.45 -4.89 7.46
CA GLN A 265 25.41 -3.44 7.67
C GLN A 265 26.78 -2.90 8.14
N HIS A 266 27.48 -3.65 9.00
CA HIS A 266 28.81 -3.26 9.47
C HIS A 266 29.89 -3.49 8.39
N GLU A 267 29.80 -4.60 7.65
CA GLU A 267 30.67 -4.84 6.49
C GLU A 267 30.52 -3.75 5.42
N LEU A 268 29.29 -3.27 5.18
CA LEU A 268 29.05 -2.13 4.29
C LEU A 268 29.77 -0.88 4.80
N TYR A 269 29.67 -0.56 6.10
CA TYR A 269 30.39 0.58 6.67
C TYR A 269 31.92 0.47 6.48
N GLN A 270 32.50 -0.70 6.74
CA GLN A 270 33.93 -0.95 6.55
C GLN A 270 34.35 -0.76 5.08
N GLN A 271 33.55 -1.25 4.14
CA GLN A 271 33.80 -1.05 2.71
C GLN A 271 33.63 0.41 2.32
N TRP A 272 32.53 1.05 2.73
CA TRP A 272 32.18 2.44 2.42
C TRP A 272 33.26 3.43 2.84
N THR A 273 33.89 3.17 3.99
CA THR A 273 34.96 3.99 4.56
C THR A 273 36.37 3.59 4.11
N SER A 274 36.52 2.48 3.37
CA SER A 274 37.82 2.03 2.88
C SER A 274 38.41 2.99 1.82
N PRO A 275 39.75 3.10 1.68
CA PRO A 275 40.38 4.03 0.76
C PRO A 275 40.00 3.85 -0.71
N ASP A 276 39.79 2.60 -1.14
CA ASP A 276 39.60 2.24 -2.56
C ASP A 276 38.13 2.18 -2.99
N PHE A 277 37.18 2.43 -2.07
CA PHE A 277 35.76 2.38 -2.39
C PHE A 277 35.29 3.64 -3.15
N PRO A 278 34.50 3.51 -4.23
CA PRO A 278 34.02 4.66 -5.00
C PRO A 278 33.21 5.65 -4.16
N ARG A 279 33.53 6.95 -4.26
CA ARG A 279 32.80 8.01 -3.55
C ARG A 279 31.59 8.46 -4.34
N HIS A 280 30.41 8.24 -3.78
CA HIS A 280 29.13 8.62 -4.36
C HIS A 280 28.10 8.82 -3.24
N LEU A 281 26.98 9.44 -3.55
CA LEU A 281 25.83 9.53 -2.65
C LEU A 281 24.92 8.31 -2.89
N VAL A 282 24.39 7.71 -1.82
CA VAL A 282 23.19 6.87 -1.92
C VAL A 282 22.00 7.69 -1.48
N VAL A 283 20.94 7.68 -2.28
CA VAL A 283 19.73 8.46 -2.04
C VAL A 283 18.54 7.51 -2.01
N GLU A 284 18.06 7.16 -0.82
CA GLU A 284 16.87 6.35 -0.61
C GLU A 284 15.67 7.28 -0.49
N ILE A 285 14.85 7.35 -1.54
CA ILE A 285 13.81 8.36 -1.68
C ILE A 285 12.52 7.95 -0.95
N GLN A 286 11.78 8.95 -0.46
CA GLN A 286 10.44 8.82 0.11
C GLN A 286 9.45 9.60 -0.74
N HIS A 287 8.49 8.89 -1.30
CA HIS A 287 7.42 9.49 -2.11
C HIS A 287 6.08 8.81 -1.88
N PRO A 288 5.58 8.76 -0.63
CA PRO A 288 4.27 8.19 -0.36
C PRO A 288 3.18 9.00 -1.05
N THR A 289 2.10 8.32 -1.39
CA THR A 289 0.87 8.91 -1.93
C THR A 289 -0.25 8.78 -0.89
N PRO A 290 -1.38 9.49 -1.05
CA PRO A 290 -2.57 9.20 -0.26
C PRO A 290 -3.16 7.80 -0.53
N PHE A 291 -2.71 7.08 -1.57
CA PHE A 291 -3.16 5.73 -1.90
C PHE A 291 -2.23 4.62 -1.38
N TYR A 292 -0.92 4.86 -1.32
CA TYR A 292 0.09 3.85 -1.01
C TYR A 292 1.40 4.43 -0.43
N ASP A 293 2.27 3.56 0.08
CA ASP A 293 3.50 3.95 0.76
C ASP A 293 4.57 4.53 -0.17
N ASP A 294 4.41 4.30 -1.48
CA ASP A 294 5.20 4.90 -2.54
C ASP A 294 4.30 5.35 -3.72
N SER A 295 4.93 5.87 -4.78
CA SER A 295 4.26 6.44 -5.97
C SER A 295 4.63 5.73 -7.27
N TYR A 296 5.41 4.64 -7.17
CA TYR A 296 6.13 4.01 -8.27
C TYR A 296 7.10 4.96 -9.02
N ALA A 297 7.42 6.11 -8.41
CA ALA A 297 8.31 7.15 -8.94
C ALA A 297 7.98 7.64 -10.37
N VAL A 298 6.72 7.52 -10.79
CA VAL A 298 6.26 7.91 -12.12
C VAL A 298 5.11 8.91 -12.05
N ASN A 299 4.86 9.62 -13.14
CA ASN A 299 3.63 10.39 -13.28
C ASN A 299 2.44 9.44 -13.47
N SER A 300 1.37 9.70 -12.75
CA SER A 300 0.14 8.91 -12.81
C SER A 300 -1.08 9.80 -12.90
N ALA A 301 -2.09 9.31 -13.61
CA ALA A 301 -3.38 9.98 -13.70
C ALA A 301 -4.06 10.11 -12.34
N ASN A 302 -3.84 9.21 -11.36
CA ASN A 302 -4.45 9.31 -10.02
C ASN A 302 -3.52 9.88 -8.96
N ASN A 303 -2.23 9.54 -9.01
CA ASN A 303 -1.27 10.01 -8.00
C ASN A 303 -0.71 11.40 -8.28
N GLY A 304 -0.77 11.87 -9.54
CA GLY A 304 -0.21 13.13 -9.96
C GLY A 304 1.24 13.01 -10.47
N PRO A 305 1.94 14.14 -10.63
CA PRO A 305 3.22 14.20 -11.32
C PRO A 305 4.42 13.85 -10.42
N TYR A 306 4.38 12.67 -9.77
CA TYR A 306 5.43 12.26 -8.83
C TYR A 306 6.79 12.05 -9.48
N GLY A 307 6.85 11.45 -10.67
CA GLY A 307 8.10 11.31 -11.40
C GLY A 307 8.73 12.67 -11.70
N ASP A 308 7.93 13.64 -12.15
CA ASP A 308 8.42 14.99 -12.42
C ASP A 308 8.84 15.72 -11.13
N ALA A 309 8.07 15.61 -10.05
CA ALA A 309 8.43 16.20 -8.76
C ALA A 309 9.75 15.64 -8.20
N ILE A 310 9.98 14.33 -8.38
CA ILE A 310 11.25 13.70 -7.99
C ILE A 310 12.41 14.26 -8.82
N MET A 311 12.28 14.30 -10.16
CA MET A 311 13.35 14.74 -11.06
C MET A 311 13.62 16.25 -11.01
N GLN A 312 12.58 17.07 -10.82
CA GLN A 312 12.65 18.53 -10.96
C GLN A 312 12.77 19.25 -9.61
N GLU A 313 12.35 18.63 -8.51
CA GLU A 313 12.34 19.27 -7.19
C GLU A 313 13.23 18.52 -6.19
N LEU A 314 12.99 17.22 -5.96
CA LEU A 314 13.69 16.45 -4.91
C LEU A 314 15.18 16.23 -5.24
N ILE A 315 15.47 15.61 -6.38
CA ILE A 315 16.85 15.28 -6.76
C ILE A 315 17.71 16.55 -6.87
N PRO A 316 17.27 17.63 -7.55
CA PRO A 316 18.06 18.87 -7.62
C PRO A 316 18.33 19.48 -6.24
N GLU A 317 17.38 19.42 -5.31
CA GLU A 317 17.60 19.91 -3.95
C GLU A 317 18.64 19.07 -3.20
N ILE A 318 18.61 17.74 -3.34
CA ILE A 318 19.60 16.83 -2.76
C ILE A 318 20.99 17.12 -3.35
N GLU A 319 21.09 17.27 -4.67
CA GLU A 319 22.34 17.58 -5.35
C GLU A 319 22.89 18.94 -4.90
N ARG A 320 22.02 19.94 -4.68
CA ARG A 320 22.39 21.25 -4.15
C ARG A 320 22.91 21.16 -2.71
N ARG A 321 22.24 20.41 -1.83
CA ARG A 321 22.62 20.27 -0.41
C ARG A 321 23.90 19.46 -0.22
N TYR A 322 24.07 18.38 -0.98
CA TYR A 322 25.12 17.38 -0.75
C TYR A 322 26.19 17.31 -1.84
N ARG A 323 26.21 18.31 -2.73
CA ARG A 323 27.20 18.44 -3.82
C ARG A 323 27.12 17.29 -4.82
N GLY A 324 25.91 16.91 -5.22
CA GLY A 324 25.71 16.02 -6.36
C GLY A 324 26.18 16.65 -7.67
N ILE A 325 26.51 15.86 -8.69
CA ILE A 325 27.02 16.36 -9.98
C ILE A 325 25.97 17.13 -10.80
N GLY A 326 24.69 16.79 -10.69
CA GLY A 326 23.62 17.53 -11.39
C GLY A 326 23.37 17.11 -12.83
N GLU A 327 23.94 15.98 -13.27
CA GLU A 327 23.90 15.55 -14.65
C GLU A 327 23.42 14.10 -14.75
N GLY A 328 22.56 13.78 -15.72
CA GLY A 328 21.96 12.45 -15.84
C GLY A 328 22.97 11.33 -16.07
N TRP A 329 24.11 11.61 -16.73
CA TRP A 329 25.20 10.64 -16.88
C TRP A 329 25.88 10.25 -15.55
N ALA A 330 25.64 11.01 -14.48
CA ALA A 330 26.18 10.78 -13.14
C ALA A 330 25.13 10.22 -12.15
N ARG A 331 23.94 9.83 -12.63
CA ARG A 331 22.87 9.24 -11.83
C ARG A 331 22.61 7.80 -12.24
N PHE A 332 22.47 6.92 -11.26
CA PHE A 332 22.10 5.52 -11.45
C PHE A 332 20.90 5.20 -10.57
N ALA A 333 20.00 4.36 -11.06
CA ALA A 333 18.86 3.86 -10.28
C ALA A 333 19.09 2.40 -9.90
N TYR A 334 18.65 1.99 -8.72
CA TYR A 334 18.61 0.58 -8.36
C TYR A 334 17.50 0.29 -7.35
N GLY A 335 17.00 -0.93 -7.36
CA GLY A 335 15.96 -1.36 -6.44
C GLY A 335 15.56 -2.81 -6.65
N GLY A 336 14.80 -3.33 -5.69
CA GLY A 336 14.24 -4.68 -5.72
C GLY A 336 12.72 -4.67 -5.61
N SER A 337 12.02 -5.67 -6.17
CA SER A 337 10.54 -5.76 -6.13
C SER A 337 9.90 -4.51 -6.76
N THR A 338 9.03 -3.78 -6.05
CA THR A 338 8.52 -2.46 -6.46
C THR A 338 9.64 -1.55 -6.93
N GLY A 339 10.71 -1.41 -6.14
CA GLY A 339 11.86 -0.58 -6.48
C GLY A 339 12.62 -1.04 -7.71
N GLY A 340 12.56 -2.33 -8.06
CA GLY A 340 13.13 -2.84 -9.30
C GLY A 340 12.33 -2.34 -10.51
N TRP A 341 10.99 -2.38 -10.41
CA TRP A 341 10.12 -1.81 -11.43
C TRP A 341 10.33 -0.31 -11.55
N GLU A 342 10.39 0.42 -10.43
CA GLU A 342 10.66 1.87 -10.41
C GLU A 342 11.99 2.19 -11.07
N ALA A 343 13.07 1.50 -10.73
CA ALA A 343 14.39 1.71 -11.32
C ALA A 343 14.38 1.50 -12.84
N MET A 344 13.65 0.48 -13.32
CA MET A 344 13.46 0.27 -14.76
C MET A 344 12.61 1.40 -15.37
N ALA A 345 11.49 1.75 -14.74
CA ALA A 345 10.54 2.73 -15.22
C ALA A 345 11.16 4.12 -15.34
N VAL A 346 11.86 4.61 -14.32
CA VAL A 346 12.51 5.93 -14.38
C VAL A 346 13.60 5.98 -15.45
N GLN A 347 14.35 4.90 -15.65
CA GLN A 347 15.34 4.83 -16.71
C GLN A 347 14.69 4.81 -18.10
N VAL A 348 13.50 4.21 -18.26
CA VAL A 348 12.75 4.18 -19.54
C VAL A 348 12.04 5.50 -19.82
N LEU A 349 11.39 6.08 -18.82
CA LEU A 349 10.54 7.27 -18.95
C LEU A 349 11.32 8.59 -18.85
N TYR A 350 12.46 8.59 -18.16
CA TYR A 350 13.38 9.72 -18.02
C TYR A 350 14.80 9.34 -18.52
N PRO A 351 14.95 8.91 -19.79
CA PRO A 351 16.16 8.25 -20.27
C PRO A 351 17.40 9.15 -20.35
N ASP A 352 17.20 10.47 -20.30
CA ASP A 352 18.27 11.47 -20.29
C ASP A 352 18.71 11.83 -18.85
N ASP A 353 17.90 11.51 -17.84
CA ASP A 353 18.17 11.80 -16.43
C ASP A 353 18.94 10.68 -15.70
N PHE A 354 19.08 9.51 -16.33
CA PHE A 354 19.78 8.34 -15.77
C PHE A 354 20.76 7.69 -16.74
N ASN A 355 21.86 7.20 -16.17
CA ASN A 355 22.93 6.52 -16.89
C ASN A 355 22.92 4.99 -16.77
N GLY A 356 22.06 4.44 -15.91
CA GLY A 356 21.89 3.01 -15.74
C GLY A 356 20.90 2.67 -14.64
N ALA A 357 20.23 1.54 -14.79
CA ALA A 357 19.32 0.95 -13.82
C ALA A 357 19.69 -0.50 -13.50
N PHE A 358 19.73 -0.84 -12.21
CA PHE A 358 19.93 -2.19 -11.71
C PHE A 358 18.63 -2.70 -11.10
N VAL A 359 17.99 -3.62 -11.83
CA VAL A 359 16.59 -4.00 -11.70
C VAL A 359 16.52 -5.41 -11.08
N ALA A 360 16.45 -5.50 -9.76
CA ALA A 360 16.42 -6.79 -9.08
C ALA A 360 14.98 -7.28 -8.90
N CYS A 361 14.66 -8.48 -9.41
CA CYS A 361 13.37 -9.17 -9.21
C CYS A 361 12.15 -8.22 -9.19
N PRO A 362 11.92 -7.44 -10.27
CA PRO A 362 10.95 -6.36 -10.28
C PRO A 362 9.50 -6.88 -10.16
N ASP A 363 8.60 -5.99 -9.75
CA ASP A 363 7.17 -6.12 -10.04
C ASP A 363 6.92 -6.34 -11.55
N PRO A 364 5.73 -6.82 -11.98
CA PRO A 364 5.49 -7.16 -13.38
C PRO A 364 5.82 -6.03 -14.37
N ILE A 365 6.80 -6.27 -15.24
CA ILE A 365 7.23 -5.35 -16.32
C ILE A 365 6.53 -5.62 -17.67
N ASP A 366 5.68 -6.64 -17.71
CA ASP A 366 4.90 -7.12 -18.86
C ASP A 366 3.57 -7.66 -18.35
N PHE A 367 2.46 -7.07 -18.77
CA PHE A 367 1.15 -7.40 -18.21
C PHE A 367 0.45 -8.59 -18.90
N ARG A 368 1.10 -9.23 -19.86
CA ARG A 368 0.76 -10.62 -20.26
C ARG A 368 1.05 -11.64 -19.17
N ALA A 369 1.85 -11.24 -18.18
CA ALA A 369 2.13 -12.00 -16.97
C ALA A 369 2.08 -11.05 -15.77
N TYR A 370 0.94 -10.38 -15.58
CA TYR A 370 0.66 -9.60 -14.39
C TYR A 370 0.47 -10.55 -13.21
N THR A 371 1.61 -10.93 -12.63
CA THR A 371 1.82 -12.08 -11.75
C THR A 371 1.50 -13.42 -12.46
N VAL A 372 0.26 -13.86 -12.42
CA VAL A 372 -0.24 -15.11 -13.00
C VAL A 372 -1.45 -14.88 -13.91
N VAL A 373 -1.76 -13.63 -14.24
CA VAL A 373 -2.88 -13.21 -15.09
C VAL A 373 -2.33 -12.61 -16.38
N ASP A 374 -2.88 -13.02 -17.53
CA ASP A 374 -2.68 -12.30 -18.78
C ASP A 374 -3.79 -11.25 -18.89
N LEU A 375 -3.47 -9.98 -18.58
CA LEU A 375 -4.48 -8.91 -18.56
C LEU A 375 -5.14 -8.66 -19.92
N TYR A 376 -4.55 -9.15 -21.02
CA TYR A 376 -5.03 -8.85 -22.37
C TYR A 376 -5.89 -9.97 -22.96
N GLU A 377 -5.75 -11.19 -22.46
CA GLU A 377 -6.41 -12.38 -23.02
C GLU A 377 -7.32 -13.09 -22.01
N ASP A 378 -7.04 -13.02 -20.70
CA ASP A 378 -7.90 -13.62 -19.70
C ASP A 378 -9.18 -12.77 -19.51
N ASP A 379 -10.33 -13.44 -19.36
CA ASP A 379 -11.59 -12.76 -18.98
C ASP A 379 -11.74 -12.60 -17.46
N ASN A 380 -10.96 -13.37 -16.68
CA ASN A 380 -11.07 -13.41 -15.23
C ASN A 380 -9.72 -13.59 -14.54
N ALA A 381 -9.44 -12.73 -13.55
CA ALA A 381 -8.20 -12.74 -12.78
C ALA A 381 -8.13 -13.93 -11.81
N TYR A 382 -9.24 -14.35 -11.21
CA TYR A 382 -9.24 -15.31 -10.10
C TYR A 382 -9.23 -16.75 -10.54
N TRP A 383 -9.70 -17.05 -11.75
CA TRP A 383 -9.87 -18.41 -12.23
C TRP A 383 -9.15 -18.64 -13.55
N ILE A 384 -8.63 -19.85 -13.74
CA ILE A 384 -8.18 -20.30 -15.05
C ILE A 384 -9.43 -20.60 -15.88
N ASP A 385 -9.49 -20.04 -17.10
CA ASP A 385 -10.56 -20.36 -18.04
C ASP A 385 -10.48 -21.83 -18.48
N ALA A 386 -11.50 -22.61 -18.12
CA ALA A 386 -11.62 -23.99 -18.54
C ALA A 386 -13.11 -24.43 -18.59
N PRO A 387 -13.57 -25.08 -19.66
CA PRO A 387 -14.99 -25.38 -19.88
C PRO A 387 -15.67 -26.24 -18.81
N PHE A 388 -14.90 -27.03 -18.07
CA PHE A 388 -15.43 -28.04 -17.13
C PHE A 388 -14.88 -27.90 -15.70
N LYS A 389 -14.03 -26.91 -15.43
CA LYS A 389 -13.40 -26.76 -14.11
C LYS A 389 -13.11 -25.28 -13.83
N ARG A 390 -13.37 -24.87 -12.60
CA ARG A 390 -12.97 -23.55 -12.07
C ARG A 390 -11.75 -23.77 -11.17
N THR A 391 -10.56 -23.41 -11.64
CA THR A 391 -9.30 -23.57 -10.88
C THR A 391 -8.83 -22.20 -10.39
N PRO A 392 -8.64 -21.98 -9.07
CA PRO A 392 -8.21 -20.68 -8.57
C PRO A 392 -6.77 -20.39 -8.97
N ARG A 393 -6.47 -19.12 -9.23
CA ARG A 393 -5.10 -18.63 -9.44
C ARG A 393 -4.43 -18.37 -8.09
N PRO A 394 -3.16 -18.76 -7.93
CA PRO A 394 -2.42 -18.48 -6.70
C PRO A 394 -2.05 -16.99 -6.62
N GLY A 395 -2.25 -16.37 -5.45
CA GLY A 395 -1.78 -15.01 -5.16
C GLY A 395 -0.37 -15.01 -4.57
N ARG A 396 -0.06 -15.98 -3.70
CA ARG A 396 1.28 -16.18 -3.13
C ARG A 396 1.62 -17.67 -3.00
N ARG A 397 2.88 -18.01 -3.29
CA ARG A 397 3.44 -19.36 -3.15
C ARG A 397 4.83 -19.33 -2.52
N ASP A 398 5.20 -20.41 -1.83
CA ASP A 398 6.58 -20.63 -1.40
C ASP A 398 7.49 -21.13 -2.55
N TYR A 399 8.79 -21.30 -2.27
CA TYR A 399 9.78 -21.76 -3.26
C TYR A 399 9.58 -23.23 -3.69
N LEU A 400 8.73 -24.00 -2.99
CA LEU A 400 8.33 -25.37 -3.36
C LEU A 400 7.02 -25.40 -4.16
N GLY A 401 6.33 -24.25 -4.27
CA GLY A 401 5.07 -24.11 -4.98
C GLY A 401 3.83 -24.33 -4.13
N HIS A 402 3.94 -24.45 -2.80
CA HIS A 402 2.77 -24.50 -1.93
C HIS A 402 2.06 -23.15 -1.93
N VAL A 403 0.75 -23.17 -2.14
CA VAL A 403 -0.09 -21.97 -2.17
C VAL A 403 -0.43 -21.57 -0.74
N ASP A 404 -0.05 -20.34 -0.38
CA ASP A 404 -0.40 -19.71 0.89
C ASP A 404 -1.79 -19.07 0.80
N ARG A 405 -2.07 -18.40 -0.33
CA ARG A 405 -3.35 -17.76 -0.63
C ARG A 405 -3.59 -17.65 -2.13
N THR A 406 -4.86 -17.54 -2.50
CA THR A 406 -5.34 -17.27 -3.86
C THR A 406 -5.31 -15.78 -4.17
N LEU A 407 -5.42 -15.45 -5.46
CA LEU A 407 -5.50 -14.06 -5.90
C LEU A 407 -6.78 -13.37 -5.41
N GLU A 408 -7.89 -14.12 -5.39
CA GLU A 408 -9.19 -13.68 -4.87
C GLU A 408 -9.08 -13.26 -3.40
N GLU A 409 -8.44 -14.08 -2.56
CA GLU A 409 -8.25 -13.80 -1.13
C GLU A 409 -7.46 -12.52 -0.86
N SER A 410 -6.37 -12.27 -1.60
CA SER A 410 -5.62 -11.01 -1.48
C SER A 410 -6.47 -9.79 -1.85
N ASN A 411 -7.26 -9.88 -2.93
CA ASN A 411 -8.13 -8.79 -3.36
C ASN A 411 -9.29 -8.54 -2.39
N HIS A 412 -9.86 -9.61 -1.80
CA HIS A 412 -10.91 -9.51 -0.79
C HIS A 412 -10.43 -8.82 0.49
N LEU A 413 -9.22 -9.14 0.98
CA LEU A 413 -8.66 -8.41 2.12
C LEU A 413 -8.53 -6.93 1.80
N GLU A 414 -7.98 -6.58 0.64
CA GLU A 414 -7.86 -5.17 0.25
C GLU A 414 -9.22 -4.47 0.14
N LEU A 415 -10.23 -5.15 -0.40
CA LEU A 415 -11.60 -4.61 -0.46
C LEU A 415 -12.17 -4.33 0.95
N VAL A 416 -11.81 -5.15 1.95
CA VAL A 416 -12.12 -4.91 3.36
C VAL A 416 -11.35 -3.70 3.90
N LEU A 417 -10.07 -3.55 3.56
CA LEU A 417 -9.22 -2.45 4.04
C LEU A 417 -9.54 -1.09 3.39
N GLY A 418 -10.11 -1.06 2.19
CA GLY A 418 -10.51 0.17 1.53
C GLY A 418 -11.26 -0.05 0.23
N THR A 419 -12.42 0.60 0.08
CA THR A 419 -13.12 0.69 -1.21
C THR A 419 -12.43 1.73 -2.10
N LYS A 420 -12.77 1.75 -3.40
CA LYS A 420 -12.25 2.73 -4.37
C LYS A 420 -10.72 2.80 -4.45
N THR A 421 -10.10 1.63 -4.35
CA THR A 421 -8.64 1.48 -4.49
C THR A 421 -7.84 2.15 -3.35
N ARG A 422 -8.38 2.13 -2.11
CA ARG A 422 -7.82 2.84 -0.94
C ARG A 422 -7.25 1.92 0.14
N SER A 423 -6.97 0.66 -0.16
CA SER A 423 -6.52 -0.28 0.87
C SER A 423 -5.12 0.01 1.41
N GLY A 424 -4.29 0.74 0.68
CA GLY A 424 -2.88 0.91 1.00
C GLY A 424 -2.07 -0.38 0.84
N GLN A 425 -2.47 -1.27 -0.08
CA GLN A 425 -1.88 -2.58 -0.32
C GLN A 425 -1.53 -2.79 -1.82
N GLN A 426 -0.85 -3.89 -2.11
CA GLN A 426 -0.15 -4.15 -3.38
C GLN A 426 -1.04 -4.12 -4.64
N TRP A 427 -2.26 -4.65 -4.60
CA TRP A 427 -3.12 -4.68 -5.78
C TRP A 427 -3.73 -3.32 -6.08
N ASP A 428 -4.15 -2.61 -5.03
CA ASP A 428 -4.67 -1.25 -5.16
C ASP A 428 -3.60 -0.24 -5.58
N VAL A 429 -2.32 -0.40 -5.19
CA VAL A 429 -1.30 0.54 -5.68
C VAL A 429 -1.14 0.46 -7.19
N TRP A 430 -1.10 -0.75 -7.77
CA TRP A 430 -1.02 -0.91 -9.22
C TRP A 430 -2.20 -0.24 -9.93
N GLU A 431 -3.42 -0.34 -9.41
CA GLU A 431 -4.56 0.42 -9.92
C GLU A 431 -4.37 1.94 -9.74
N SER A 432 -3.93 2.40 -8.58
CA SER A 432 -3.70 3.84 -8.35
C SER A 432 -2.67 4.42 -9.32
N VAL A 433 -1.60 3.69 -9.62
CA VAL A 433 -0.52 4.14 -10.50
C VAL A 433 -0.95 4.03 -11.96
N TYR A 434 -1.46 2.86 -12.37
CA TYR A 434 -1.58 2.51 -13.79
C TYR A 434 -2.94 2.82 -14.41
N SER A 435 -4.01 2.93 -13.62
CA SER A 435 -5.35 3.13 -14.17
C SER A 435 -5.62 4.57 -14.59
N PRO A 436 -6.53 4.76 -15.56
CA PRO A 436 -7.11 6.08 -15.77
C PRO A 436 -7.99 6.47 -14.57
N VAL A 437 -8.28 7.77 -14.46
CA VAL A 437 -9.25 8.29 -13.48
C VAL A 437 -10.66 7.88 -13.93
N GLY A 438 -11.44 7.28 -13.02
CA GLY A 438 -12.85 6.96 -13.25
C GLY A 438 -13.76 8.18 -13.05
N ASP A 439 -15.01 8.06 -13.47
CA ASP A 439 -15.99 9.16 -13.40
C ASP A 439 -16.19 9.71 -11.97
N ASP A 440 -15.96 8.89 -10.94
CA ASP A 440 -16.09 9.27 -9.54
C ASP A 440 -14.82 9.88 -8.94
N GLY A 441 -13.77 10.08 -9.74
CA GLY A 441 -12.48 10.67 -9.36
C GLY A 441 -11.45 9.70 -8.78
N TYR A 442 -11.80 8.42 -8.60
CA TYR A 442 -10.90 7.37 -8.10
C TYR A 442 -10.35 6.53 -9.26
N PRO A 443 -9.30 5.72 -9.04
CA PRO A 443 -8.77 4.84 -10.08
C PRO A 443 -9.87 3.92 -10.64
N ARG A 444 -9.97 3.82 -11.97
CA ARG A 444 -10.84 2.80 -12.59
C ARG A 444 -10.25 1.41 -12.31
N ARG A 445 -11.06 0.49 -11.81
CA ARG A 445 -10.65 -0.87 -11.45
C ARG A 445 -10.12 -1.63 -12.68
N ILE A 446 -9.04 -2.38 -12.53
CA ILE A 446 -8.56 -3.30 -13.59
C ILE A 446 -9.42 -4.56 -13.67
N TRP A 447 -10.05 -4.93 -12.55
CA TRP A 447 -11.07 -5.96 -12.48
C TRP A 447 -12.02 -5.71 -11.31
N ASP A 448 -13.20 -6.32 -11.37
CA ASP A 448 -14.11 -6.32 -10.23
C ASP A 448 -13.54 -7.19 -9.10
N LYS A 449 -13.36 -6.59 -7.91
CA LYS A 449 -12.71 -7.26 -6.76
C LYS A 449 -13.51 -8.41 -6.13
N VAL A 450 -14.77 -8.62 -6.52
CA VAL A 450 -15.64 -9.69 -5.98
C VAL A 450 -15.73 -10.85 -6.97
N THR A 451 -15.76 -10.56 -8.27
CA THR A 451 -15.96 -11.55 -9.33
C THR A 451 -14.67 -11.92 -10.07
N GLY A 452 -13.70 -11.01 -10.08
CA GLY A 452 -12.46 -11.10 -10.84
C GLY A 452 -12.61 -10.80 -12.34
N GLU A 453 -13.77 -10.33 -12.81
CA GLU A 453 -14.00 -9.97 -14.21
C GLU A 453 -13.08 -8.80 -14.62
N ILE A 454 -12.28 -9.01 -15.67
CA ILE A 454 -11.26 -8.06 -16.14
C ILE A 454 -11.89 -6.97 -17.01
N ASP A 455 -11.53 -5.72 -16.74
CA ASP A 455 -11.87 -4.58 -17.59
C ASP A 455 -10.81 -4.40 -18.67
N HIS A 456 -11.07 -4.97 -19.84
CA HIS A 456 -10.13 -4.95 -20.98
C HIS A 456 -9.84 -3.54 -21.52
N GLU A 457 -10.71 -2.55 -21.30
CA GLU A 457 -10.40 -1.17 -21.66
C GLU A 457 -9.36 -0.56 -20.72
N VAL A 458 -9.43 -0.90 -19.43
CA VAL A 458 -8.42 -0.49 -18.45
C VAL A 458 -7.12 -1.22 -18.70
N ALA A 459 -7.17 -2.52 -19.01
CA ALA A 459 -5.98 -3.30 -19.38
C ALA A 459 -5.26 -2.71 -20.61
N GLU A 460 -6.01 -2.27 -21.61
CA GLU A 460 -5.47 -1.57 -22.79
C GLU A 460 -4.80 -0.25 -22.39
N TYR A 461 -5.42 0.53 -21.52
CA TYR A 461 -4.80 1.76 -21.00
C TYR A 461 -3.49 1.45 -20.26
N TRP A 462 -3.46 0.41 -19.43
CA TRP A 462 -2.25 -0.02 -18.74
C TRP A 462 -1.15 -0.44 -19.71
N ARG A 463 -1.50 -1.16 -20.78
CA ARG A 463 -0.56 -1.55 -21.84
C ARG A 463 0.15 -0.36 -22.47
N GLU A 464 -0.63 0.64 -22.87
CA GLU A 464 -0.09 1.79 -23.61
C GLU A 464 0.75 2.72 -22.74
N ASN A 465 0.55 2.73 -21.41
CA ASN A 465 1.12 3.72 -20.51
C ASN A 465 2.13 3.16 -19.49
N TYR A 466 2.04 1.88 -19.11
CA TYR A 466 2.81 1.32 -17.99
C TYR A 466 3.41 -0.07 -18.21
N ASP A 467 3.00 -0.80 -19.26
CA ASP A 467 3.72 -2.03 -19.66
C ASP A 467 5.07 -1.64 -20.27
N LEU A 468 6.13 -1.73 -19.46
CA LEU A 468 7.49 -1.31 -19.85
C LEU A 468 8.01 -2.11 -21.06
N THR A 469 7.60 -3.37 -21.21
CA THR A 469 7.98 -4.19 -22.35
C THR A 469 7.29 -3.72 -23.63
N HIS A 470 6.01 -3.39 -23.55
CA HIS A 470 5.25 -2.82 -24.66
C HIS A 470 5.83 -1.45 -25.07
N ILE A 471 6.03 -0.53 -24.12
CA ILE A 471 6.58 0.81 -24.36
C ILE A 471 7.95 0.70 -25.05
N LEU A 472 8.84 -0.13 -24.52
CA LEU A 472 10.16 -0.34 -25.11
C LEU A 472 10.07 -0.84 -26.55
N ARG A 473 9.15 -1.75 -26.86
CA ARG A 473 8.97 -2.28 -28.22
C ARG A 473 8.33 -1.27 -29.16
N ARG A 474 7.31 -0.54 -28.70
CA ARG A 474 6.58 0.47 -29.47
C ARG A 474 7.51 1.63 -29.84
N ASP A 475 8.33 2.09 -28.89
CA ASP A 475 9.09 3.32 -28.98
C ASP A 475 10.61 3.10 -29.16
N TRP A 476 11.02 1.86 -29.50
CA TRP A 476 12.43 1.44 -29.56
C TRP A 476 13.30 2.32 -30.45
N GLU A 477 12.77 2.83 -31.56
CA GLU A 477 13.52 3.70 -32.48
C GLU A 477 14.03 4.96 -31.78
N THR A 478 13.28 5.47 -30.80
CA THR A 478 13.65 6.67 -30.03
C THR A 478 14.35 6.31 -28.72
N LEU A 479 13.88 5.29 -28.00
CA LEU A 479 14.41 4.90 -26.70
C LEU A 479 15.71 4.08 -26.79
N GLY A 480 15.82 3.18 -27.77
CA GLY A 480 16.95 2.27 -27.92
C GLY A 480 18.32 2.97 -27.89
N PRO A 481 18.55 4.04 -28.68
CA PRO A 481 19.79 4.79 -28.64
C PRO A 481 20.14 5.42 -27.29
N LYS A 482 19.14 5.66 -26.43
CA LYS A 482 19.32 6.25 -25.10
C LYS A 482 19.50 5.19 -23.99
N LEU A 483 19.06 3.96 -24.24
CA LEU A 483 18.99 2.87 -23.25
C LEU A 483 20.00 1.74 -23.49
N GLU A 484 20.69 1.72 -24.63
CA GLU A 484 21.67 0.68 -24.94
C GLU A 484 22.72 0.54 -23.83
N GLY A 485 22.77 -0.65 -23.22
CA GLY A 485 23.69 -0.96 -22.12
C GLY A 485 23.33 -0.38 -20.74
N LYS A 486 22.17 0.26 -20.59
CA LYS A 486 21.75 0.91 -19.33
C LYS A 486 20.81 0.09 -18.46
N LEU A 487 20.08 -0.89 -19.01
CA LEU A 487 19.16 -1.74 -18.25
C LEU A 487 19.84 -3.05 -17.85
N HIS A 488 20.01 -3.27 -16.55
CA HIS A 488 20.57 -4.49 -15.98
C HIS A 488 19.48 -5.20 -15.16
N ILE A 489 18.88 -6.25 -15.75
CA ILE A 489 17.75 -7.01 -15.18
C ILE A 489 18.22 -8.38 -14.71
#